data_AF-A0A3A3GP25-F1
#
_entry.id   AF-A0A3A3GP25-F1
#
_cell.length_a   1.000
_cell.length_b   1.000
_cell.length_c   1.000
_cell.angle_alpha   90.00
_cell.angle_beta   90.00
_cell.angle_gamma   90.00
#
_symmetry.space_group_name_H-M   'P 1'
#
loop_
_entity.id
_entity.type
_entity.pdbx_description
1 polymer ?
#
loop_
_entity_poly.entity_id
_entity_poly.type
_entity_poly.pdbx_seq_one_letter_code
_entity_poly.pdbx_strand_id
1 'polypeptide(L)' 'MIGTLRYWVNALNASGHIYEVVDRNVVVNVKNVTYIDVITRHALFYAAGVKPKKCTMSHYLCEAFVNKHPGIPKNII' A
#
# COMPACT_ATOMS: atom_id res chain seq x y z
N MET A 1 -18.13 13.40 4.93
CA MET A 1 -17.18 14.32 4.29
C MET A 1 -16.73 13.69 2.98
N ILE A 2 -17.00 14.31 1.83
CA ILE A 2 -16.59 13.80 0.50
C ILE A 2 -15.34 14.56 0.09
N GLY A 3 -14.26 13.83 -0.18
CA GLY A 3 -12.99 14.39 -0.64
C GLY A 3 -12.35 13.43 -1.63
N THR A 4 -11.59 13.96 -2.59
CA THR A 4 -10.90 13.11 -3.58
C THR A 4 -9.84 12.25 -2.90
N LEU A 5 -9.50 11.12 -3.52
CA LEU A 5 -8.43 10.25 -3.02
C LEU A 5 -7.12 11.02 -2.85
N ARG A 6 -6.81 11.92 -3.81
CA ARG A 6 -5.64 12.81 -3.77
C ARG A 6 -5.67 13.77 -2.58
N TYR A 7 -6.83 14.36 -2.28
CA TYR A 7 -6.99 15.23 -1.12
C TYR A 7 -6.65 14.47 0.17
N TRP A 8 -7.20 13.27 0.34
CA TRP A 8 -6.96 12.47 1.54
C TRP A 8 -5.52 11.99 1.67
N VAL A 9 -4.87 11.59 0.57
CA VAL A 9 -3.43 11.26 0.57
C VAL A 9 -2.62 12.44 1.09
N ASN A 10 -2.86 13.65 0.56
CA ASN A 10 -2.13 14.84 0.98
C ASN A 10 -2.38 15.17 2.45
N ALA A 11 -3.64 15.13 2.90
CA ALA A 11 -4.00 15.42 4.28
C ALA A 11 -3.38 14.42 5.27
N LEU A 12 -3.46 13.12 4.97
CA LEU A 12 -2.91 12.07 5.83
C LEU A 12 -1.39 12.12 5.87
N ASN A 13 -0.74 12.42 4.74
CA ASN A 13 0.71 12.56 4.68
C ASN A 13 1.20 13.80 5.43
N ALA A 14 0.45 14.92 5.37
CA ALA A 14 0.74 16.10 6.18
C ALA A 14 0.64 15.83 7.70
N SER A 15 -0.20 14.88 8.11
CA SER A 15 -0.33 14.44 9.51
C SER A 15 0.74 13.43 9.96
N GLY A 16 1.76 13.15 9.14
CA GLY A 16 2.88 12.27 9.51
C GLY A 16 2.70 10.78 9.19
N HIS A 17 1.63 10.43 8.48
CA HIS A 17 1.49 9.10 7.88
C HIS A 17 2.20 9.05 6.51
N ILE A 18 2.35 7.84 5.97
CA ILE A 18 2.96 7.65 4.64
C ILE A 18 2.00 6.81 3.83
N TYR A 19 1.16 7.48 3.06
CA TYR A 19 0.21 6.90 2.12
C TYR A 19 0.71 7.07 0.70
N GLU A 20 0.66 5.98 -0.07
CA GLU A 20 1.03 5.96 -1.48
C GLU A 20 -0.08 5.38 -2.34
N VAL A 21 -0.27 5.96 -3.52
CA VAL A 21 -1.21 5.48 -4.53
C VAL A 21 -0.60 4.26 -5.21
N VAL A 22 -1.31 3.13 -5.16
CA VAL A 22 -0.83 1.84 -5.70
C VAL A 22 -1.73 1.29 -6.81
N ASP A 23 -2.89 1.92 -7.01
CA ASP A 23 -3.81 1.73 -8.12
C ASP A 23 -4.63 3.01 -8.31
N ARG A 24 -5.39 3.13 -9.41
CA ARG A 24 -6.25 4.30 -9.68
C ARG A 24 -7.16 4.66 -8.51
N ASN A 25 -7.67 3.65 -7.80
CA ASN A 25 -8.63 3.83 -6.71
C ASN A 25 -8.13 3.30 -5.36
N VAL A 26 -6.85 2.94 -5.24
CA VAL A 26 -6.29 2.31 -4.04
C VAL A 26 -5.08 3.07 -3.55
N VAL A 27 -5.06 3.31 -2.24
CA VAL A 27 -3.95 3.93 -1.53
C VAL A 27 -3.60 3.06 -0.33
N VAL A 28 -2.32 2.94 -0.05
CA VAL A 28 -1.78 2.09 1.00
C VAL A 28 -0.99 2.90 1.99
N ASN A 29 -1.25 2.70 3.29
CA ASN A 29 -0.36 3.16 4.34
C ASN A 29 0.87 2.25 4.39
N VAL A 30 2.01 2.76 3.96
CA VAL A 30 3.28 2.03 3.84
C VAL A 30 3.68 1.37 5.15
N LYS A 31 3.51 2.07 6.29
CA LYS A 31 3.92 1.57 7.61
C LYS A 31 3.13 0.34 8.06
N ASN A 32 1.96 0.10 7.48
CA ASN A 32 1.07 -0.99 7.86
C ASN A 32 1.17 -2.19 6.90
N VAL A 33 1.92 -2.05 5.80
CA VAL A 33 2.15 -3.17 4.87
C VAL A 33 3.08 -4.17 5.54
N THR A 34 2.62 -5.40 5.64
CA THR A 34 3.37 -6.48 6.28
C THR A 34 4.05 -7.40 5.27
N TYR A 35 3.46 -7.54 4.09
CA TYR A 35 3.99 -8.36 3.01
C TYR A 35 3.47 -7.87 1.67
N ILE A 36 4.28 -8.03 0.62
CA ILE A 36 3.89 -7.76 -0.77
C ILE A 36 3.99 -9.06 -1.56
N ASP A 37 2.86 -9.50 -2.10
CA ASP A 37 2.85 -10.56 -3.10
C ASP A 37 3.00 -9.92 -4.49
N VAL A 38 4.20 -9.97 -5.07
CA VAL A 38 4.50 -9.39 -6.39
C VAL A 38 3.94 -10.23 -7.53
N ILE A 39 3.74 -11.55 -7.35
CA ILE A 39 3.18 -12.45 -8.36
C ILE A 39 1.69 -12.12 -8.55
N THR A 40 0.93 -12.03 -7.46
CA THR A 40 -0.49 -11.70 -7.53
C THR A 40 -0.77 -10.19 -7.44
N ARG A 41 0.27 -9.38 -7.19
CA ARG A 41 0.24 -7.91 -7.02
C ARG A 41 -0.70 -7.47 -5.91
N HIS A 42 -0.55 -8.07 -4.73
CA HIS A 42 -1.30 -7.67 -3.54
C HIS A 42 -0.37 -7.11 -2.46
N ALA A 43 -0.77 -6.01 -1.85
CA ALA A 43 -0.26 -5.61 -0.55
C ALA A 43 -1.11 -6.26 0.54
N LEU A 44 -0.47 -6.90 1.52
CA LEU A 44 -1.12 -7.56 2.65
C LEU A 44 -0.89 -6.78 3.94
N PHE A 45 -1.88 -6.86 4.82
CA PHE A 45 -1.92 -6.18 6.11
C PHE A 45 -2.28 -7.20 7.19
N TYR A 46 -1.34 -7.43 8.10
CA TYR A 46 -1.51 -8.31 9.25
C TYR A 46 -1.40 -7.49 10.54
N ALA A 47 -2.33 -7.72 11.47
CA ALA A 47 -2.28 -7.18 12.82
C ALA A 47 -2.88 -8.21 13.78
N ALA A 48 -2.28 -8.35 14.97
CA ALA A 48 -2.76 -9.30 15.98
C ALA A 48 -4.22 -9.01 16.35
N GLY A 49 -5.05 -10.06 16.40
CA GLY A 49 -6.48 -9.94 16.74
C GLY A 49 -7.36 -9.34 15.63
N VAL A 50 -6.82 -9.05 14.44
CA VAL A 50 -7.58 -8.48 13.32
C VAL A 50 -7.57 -9.43 12.13
N LYS A 51 -8.71 -9.58 11.46
CA LYS A 51 -8.81 -10.35 10.22
C LYS A 51 -7.82 -9.78 9.17
N PRO A 52 -6.99 -10.64 8.54
CA PRO A 52 -6.07 -10.21 7.48
C PRO A 52 -6.80 -9.45 6.38
N LYS A 53 -6.18 -8.38 5.89
CA LYS A 53 -6.68 -7.60 4.75
C LYS A 53 -5.64 -7.61 3.64
N LYS A 54 -6.11 -7.43 2.42
CA LYS A 54 -5.26 -7.23 1.25
C LYS A 54 -5.89 -6.25 0.28
N CYS A 55 -5.07 -5.61 -0.54
CA CYS A 55 -5.53 -4.80 -1.65
C CYS A 55 -4.69 -5.06 -2.90
N THR A 56 -5.31 -4.97 -4.06
CA THR A 56 -4.64 -5.15 -5.35
C THR A 56 -3.88 -3.88 -5.74
N MET A 57 -2.73 -4.08 -6.38
CA MET A 57 -1.87 -3.04 -6.92
C MET A 57 -1.81 -3.17 -8.44
N SER A 58 -1.78 -2.05 -9.14
CA SER A 58 -1.48 -2.08 -10.58
C SER A 58 -0.04 -2.57 -10.80
N HIS A 59 0.22 -3.22 -11.93
CA HIS A 59 1.52 -3.82 -12.24
C HIS A 59 2.69 -2.83 -12.08
N TYR A 60 2.62 -1.71 -12.80
CA TYR A 60 3.67 -0.69 -12.80
C TYR A 60 3.89 -0.07 -11.41
N LEU A 61 2.80 0.22 -10.68
CA LEU A 61 2.92 0.80 -9.34
C LEU A 61 3.40 -0.23 -8.31
N CYS A 62 3.12 -1.52 -8.50
CA CYS A 62 3.67 -2.58 -7.66
C CYS A 62 5.20 -2.62 -7.76
N GLU A 63 5.74 -2.65 -8.98
CA GLU A 63 7.19 -2.62 -9.21
C GLU A 63 7.83 -1.36 -8.63
N ALA A 64 7.25 -0.18 -8.90
CA ALA A 64 7.74 1.09 -8.36
C ALA A 64 7.71 1.12 -6.82
N PHE A 65 6.64 0.62 -6.21
CA PHE A 65 6.48 0.58 -4.75
C PHE A 65 7.50 -0.35 -4.11
N VAL A 66 7.72 -1.53 -4.69
CA VAL A 66 8.70 -2.52 -4.22
C VAL A 66 10.13 -1.98 -4.30
N ASN A 67 10.46 -1.26 -5.36
CA ASN A 67 11.77 -0.63 -5.53
C ASN A 67 11.99 0.51 -4.53
N LYS A 68 10.92 1.26 -4.23
CA LYS A 68 10.97 2.37 -3.27
C LYS A 68 11.06 1.90 -1.81
N HIS A 69 10.47 0.75 -1.50
CA HIS A 69 10.38 0.19 -0.14
C HIS A 69 11.02 -1.21 -0.05
N PRO A 70 12.36 -1.32 -0.22
CA PRO A 70 13.04 -2.62 -0.25
C PRO A 70 12.99 -3.39 1.08
N GLY A 71 12.69 -2.70 2.20
CA GLY A 71 12.60 -3.31 3.53
C GLY A 71 11.30 -4.08 3.80
N ILE A 72 10.31 -4.00 2.91
CA ILE A 72 9.05 -4.73 3.07
C ILE A 72 9.24 -6.15 2.51
N PRO A 73 8.95 -7.20 3.29
CA PRO A 73 9.03 -8.58 2.82
C PRO A 73 8.17 -8.82 1.58
N LYS A 74 8.70 -9.59 0.63
CA LYS A 74 8.04 -9.91 -0.65
C LYS A 74 8.42 -11.30 -1.15
N ASN A 75 7.58 -11.91 -1.99
CA ASN A 75 8.00 -13.08 -2.75
C ASN A 75 8.95 -12.67 -3.88
N ILE A 76 9.79 -13.63 -4.27
CA ILE A 76 10.71 -13.50 -5.40
C ILE A 76 10.03 -14.20 -6.58
N ILE A 77 10.06 -13.55 -7.75
CA ILE A 77 9.70 -14.18 -9.03
C ILE A 77 10.88 -15.02 -9.50
#